data_AF-A0A526TN71-F1
#
_entry.id   AF-A0A526TN71-F1
#
_cell.length_a   1.000
_cell.length_b   1.000
_cell.length_c   1.000
_cell.angle_alpha   90.00
_cell.angle_beta   90.00
_cell.angle_gamma   90.00
#
_symmetry.space_group_name_H-M   'P 1'
#
loop_
_entity.id
_entity.type
_entity.pdbx_description
1 polymer ?
#
loop_
_entity_poly.entity_id
_entity_poly.type
_entity_poly.pdbx_seq_one_letter_code
_entity_poly.pdbx_strand_id
1 'polypeptide(L)' 'MTNVDVDLNLLVALDVLLAEGSVTGAARRLGLSASAMSRTLTRLRAA' A
#
# COMPACT_ATOMS: atom_id res chain seq x y z
N MET A 1 -3.55 10.35 23.96
CA MET A 1 -2.29 10.13 23.23
C MET A 1 -2.57 9.24 22.04
N THR A 2 -2.98 9.81 20.90
CA THR A 2 -3.08 9.06 19.64
C THR A 2 -1.66 8.78 19.18
N ASN A 3 -1.16 7.58 19.50
CA ASN A 3 0.08 7.09 18.92
C ASN A 3 -0.17 6.99 17.41
N VAL A 4 0.44 7.88 16.63
CA VAL A 4 0.44 7.77 15.18
C VAL A 4 1.31 6.55 14.87
N ASP A 5 0.68 5.38 14.85
CA ASP A 5 1.35 4.13 14.54
C ASP A 5 1.83 4.23 13.09
N VAL A 6 3.13 4.37 12.91
CA VAL A 6 3.75 4.51 11.59
C VAL A 6 3.63 3.16 10.90
N ASP A 7 2.62 3.01 10.04
CA ASP A 7 2.41 1.79 9.27
C ASP A 7 3.45 1.70 8.14
N LEU A 8 4.59 1.09 8.45
CA LEU A 8 5.69 0.87 7.50
C LEU A 8 5.25 0.05 6.27
N ASN A 9 4.14 -0.69 6.35
CA ASN A 9 3.62 -1.41 5.18
C ASN A 9 3.14 -0.44 4.09
N LEU A 10 2.80 0.81 4.44
CA LEU A 10 2.45 1.85 3.47
C LEU A 10 3.66 2.17 2.57
N LEU A 11 4.85 2.27 3.14
CA LEU A 11 6.08 2.53 2.38
C LEU A 11 6.44 1.35 1.46
N VAL A 12 6.29 0.12 1.96
CA VAL A 12 6.50 -1.09 1.15
C VAL A 12 5.50 -1.15 -0.01
N ALA A 13 4.22 -0.84 0.24
CA ALA A 13 3.20 -0.82 -0.80
C ALA A 13 3.47 0.25 -1.86
N LEU A 14 3.99 1.41 -1.46
CA LEU A 14 4.38 2.48 -2.39
C LEU A 14 5.55 2.07 -3.27
N ASP A 15 6.61 1.50 -2.69
CA ASP A 15 7.79 1.04 -3.43
C ASP A 15 7.41 0.01 -4.49
N VAL A 16 6.61 -0.99 -4.11
CA VAL A 16 6.14 -2.01 -5.06
C VAL A 16 5.24 -1.40 -6.13
N LEU A 17 4.36 -0.45 -5.78
CA LEU A 17 3.50 0.21 -6.76
C LEU A 17 4.33 0.99 -7.80
N LEU A 18 5.37 1.70 -7.36
CA LEU A 18 6.26 2.44 -8.24
C LEU A 18 7.08 1.52 -9.15
N ALA A 19 7.52 0.38 -8.62
CA ALA A 19 8.25 -0.63 -9.40
C ALA A 19 7.37 -1.32 -10.46
N GLU A 20 6.11 -1.62 -10.13
CA GLU A 20 5.18 -2.33 -11.02
C GLU A 20 4.43 -1.39 -11.98
N GLY A 21 4.24 -0.12 -11.63
CA GLY A 21 3.41 0.83 -12.38
C GLY A 21 1.92 0.45 -12.47
N SER A 22 1.50 -0.58 -11.74
CA SER A 22 0.17 -1.18 -11.82
C SER A 22 -0.31 -1.63 -10.45
N VAL A 23 -1.50 -1.18 -10.05
CA VAL A 23 -2.12 -1.55 -8.77
C VAL A 23 -2.37 -3.06 -8.70
N THR A 24 -2.85 -3.66 -9.80
CA THR A 24 -3.14 -5.10 -9.85
C THR A 24 -1.85 -5.94 -9.85
N GLY A 25 -0.80 -5.46 -10.54
CA GLY A 25 0.52 -6.09 -10.53
C GLY A 25 1.16 -6.05 -9.14
N ALA A 26 1.16 -4.87 -8.52
CA ALA A 26 1.66 -4.67 -7.16
C ALA A 26 0.88 -5.48 -6.12
N ALA A 27 -0.45 -5.56 -6.23
CA ALA A 27 -1.26 -6.40 -5.36
C ALA A 27 -0.87 -7.88 -5.48
N ARG A 28 -0.73 -8.38 -6.71
CA ARG A 28 -0.31 -9.76 -6.96
C ARG A 28 1.09 -10.04 -6.41
N ARG A 29 2.03 -9.12 -6.60
CA ARG A 29 3.41 -9.23 -6.10
C ARG A 29 3.49 -9.25 -4.57
N LEU A 30 2.61 -8.53 -3.88
CA LEU A 30 2.49 -8.55 -2.42
C LEU A 30 1.59 -9.66 -1.88
N GLY A 31 1.05 -10.54 -2.72
CA GLY A 31 0.09 -11.58 -2.29
C GLY A 31 -1.23 -11.02 -1.78
N LEU A 32 -1.58 -9.78 -2.15
CA LEU A 32 -2.79 -9.08 -1.77
C LEU A 32 -3.86 -9.18 -2.86
N SER A 33 -5.12 -8.98 -2.45
CA SER A 33 -6.18 -8.67 -3.42
C SER A 33 -6.06 -7.22 -3.90
N ALA A 34 -6.57 -6.94 -5.09
CA ALA A 34 -6.63 -5.56 -5.61
C ALA A 34 -7.40 -4.61 -4.68
N SER A 35 -8.45 -5.10 -4.00
CA SER A 35 -9.21 -4.31 -3.03
C SER A 35 -8.41 -4.02 -1.76
N ALA A 36 -7.58 -4.96 -1.30
CA ALA A 36 -6.66 -4.73 -0.18
C ALA A 36 -5.61 -3.69 -0.53
N MET A 37 -4.99 -3.80 -1.72
CA MET A 37 -4.05 -2.80 -2.21
C MET A 37 -4.70 -1.41 -2.30
N SER A 38 -5.89 -1.28 -2.88
CA SER A 38 -6.59 0.02 -2.95
C SER A 38 -6.84 0.64 -1.57
N ARG A 39 -7.20 -0.15 -0.55
CA ARG A 39 -7.34 0.37 0.82
C ARG A 39 -6.02 0.88 1.39
N THR A 40 -4.92 0.16 1.16
CA THR A 40 -3.57 0.58 1.55
C THR A 40 -3.20 1.92 0.88
N LEU A 41 -3.46 2.08 -0.41
CA LEU A 41 -3.18 3.33 -1.13
C LEU A 41 -4.06 4.50 -0.66
N THR A 42 -5.33 4.24 -0.31
CA THR A 42 -6.20 5.27 0.29
C THR A 42 -5.66 5.75 1.62
N ARG A 43 -5.17 4.84 2.48
CA ARG A 43 -4.53 5.20 3.74
C ARG A 43 -3.25 5.99 3.51
N LEU A 44 -2.41 5.57 2.57
CA LEU A 44 -1.18 6.26 2.20
C LEU A 44 -1.43 7.70 1.73
N ARG A 45 -2.51 7.97 0.99
CA ARG A 45 -2.89 9.32 0.56
C ARG A 45 -3.43 10.22 1.68
N ALA A 46 -3.88 9.62 2.77
CA ALA A 46 -4.46 10.34 3.90
C ALA A 46 -3.46 10.57 5.05
N ALA A 47 -2.27 9.98 4.95
CA ALA A 47 -1.17 10.11 5.91
C ALA A 47 -0.34 11.37 5.66
#